data_AF-A0A191Z089-F1
#
_entry.id   AF-A0A191Z089-F1
#
_cell.length_a   1.000
_cell.length_b   1.000
_cell.length_c   1.000
_cell.angle_alpha   90.00
_cell.angle_beta   90.00
_cell.angle_gamma   90.00
#
_symmetry.space_group_name_H-M   'P 1'
#
loop_
_entity.id
_entity.type
_entity.pdbx_description
1 polymer ?
#
loop_
_entity_poly.entity_id
_entity_poly.type
_entity_poly.pdbx_seq_one_letter_code
_entity_poly.pdbx_strand_id
1 'polypeptide(L)'
;MDNFKYFALMYLNDWHYWDKPLSERIFSINKDDSLYAFHRAAKYYKVTRNFPIDEAEARLQGALDLVKLGSGKLTEGNVCERVNQLALAFKRRYGKNAISAASKFLWLRYKSPVVIFDSRAKKWLDWNGYKVPANDYEGYRRQWLAAFSDHRLQIDEACLSLVKVHEFSMAFENSAEEIASVTASHWFKERVFDKYLWFNAEN
;
A
#
# COMPACT_ATOMS: atom_id res chain seq x y z
N MET A 1 11.86 16.68 5.90
CA MET A 1 12.57 15.81 6.88
C MET A 1 13.11 14.62 6.14
N ASP A 2 14.43 14.55 5.97
CA ASP A 2 15.11 13.50 5.20
C ASP A 2 15.76 12.46 6.12
N ASN A 3 14.94 11.86 7.00
CA ASN A 3 15.38 10.84 7.93
C ASN A 3 14.73 9.49 7.61
N PHE A 4 15.34 8.72 6.71
CA PHE A 4 14.81 7.40 6.33
C PHE A 4 14.79 6.38 7.49
N LYS A 5 15.65 6.52 8.51
CA LYS A 5 15.59 5.65 9.70
C LYS A 5 14.28 5.84 10.46
N TYR A 6 13.83 7.09 10.59
CA TYR A 6 12.52 7.40 11.17
C TYR A 6 11.38 6.77 10.37
N PHE A 7 11.37 6.93 9.05
CA PHE A 7 10.31 6.35 8.20
C PHE A 7 10.35 4.82 8.15
N ALA A 8 11.54 4.23 8.21
CA ALA A 8 11.72 2.78 8.27
C ALA A 8 11.15 2.19 9.57
N LEU A 9 11.44 2.81 10.71
CA LEU A 9 10.89 2.38 12.00
C LEU A 9 9.39 2.60 12.08
N MET A 10 8.91 3.75 11.58
CA MET A 10 7.49 4.04 11.50
C MET A 10 6.75 3.00 10.65
N TYR A 11 7.31 2.63 9.49
CA TYR A 11 6.69 1.60 8.66
C TYR A 11 6.80 0.19 9.26
N LEU A 12 7.89 -0.14 9.96
CA LEU A 12 7.97 -1.40 10.71
C LEU A 12 6.80 -1.51 11.70
N ASN A 13 6.54 -0.45 12.46
CA ASN A 13 5.41 -0.43 13.39
C ASN A 13 4.06 -0.59 12.69
N ASP A 14 3.85 0.10 11.58
CA ASP A 14 2.63 -0.03 10.78
C ASP A 14 2.46 -1.42 10.15
N TRP A 15 3.56 -2.04 9.70
CA TRP A 15 3.55 -3.38 9.15
C TRP A 15 3.05 -4.38 10.20
N HIS A 16 3.64 -4.37 11.39
CA HIS A 16 3.28 -5.32 12.44
C HIS A 16 1.86 -5.10 12.99
N TYR A 17 1.47 -3.85 13.21
CA TYR A 17 0.19 -3.55 13.85
C TYR A 17 -1.00 -3.54 12.88
N TRP A 18 -0.80 -3.07 11.64
CA TRP A 18 -1.88 -2.88 10.66
C TRP A 18 -1.73 -3.77 9.43
N ASP A 19 -0.70 -3.54 8.61
CA ASP A 19 -0.67 -4.08 7.25
C ASP A 19 -0.51 -5.61 7.20
N LYS A 20 0.29 -6.22 8.07
CA LYS A 20 0.49 -7.68 8.13
C LYS A 20 -0.81 -8.41 8.48
N PRO A 21 -1.49 -8.10 9.62
CA PRO A 21 -2.77 -8.73 9.93
C PRO A 21 -3.83 -8.55 8.84
N LEU A 22 -3.88 -7.37 8.20
CA LEU A 22 -4.84 -7.10 7.13
C LEU A 22 -4.53 -7.90 5.86
N SER A 23 -3.26 -7.95 5.46
CA SER A 23 -2.79 -8.72 4.30
C SER A 23 -3.11 -10.21 4.43
N GLU A 24 -2.90 -10.77 5.62
CA GLU A 24 -3.15 -12.19 5.90
C GLU A 24 -4.65 -12.52 5.96
N ARG A 25 -5.47 -11.65 6.55
CA ARG A 25 -6.88 -11.96 6.85
C ARG A 25 -7.84 -11.62 5.70
N ILE A 26 -7.59 -10.59 4.90
CA ILE A 26 -8.50 -10.22 3.78
C ILE A 26 -8.71 -11.38 2.81
N PHE A 27 -7.69 -12.23 2.62
CA PHE A 27 -7.76 -13.37 1.70
C PHE A 27 -7.99 -14.71 2.41
N SER A 28 -8.41 -14.67 3.69
CA SER A 28 -8.82 -15.84 4.46
C SER A 28 -9.99 -16.59 3.80
N ILE A 29 -10.00 -17.91 4.01
CA ILE A 29 -11.09 -18.82 3.60
C ILE A 29 -12.35 -18.54 4.45
N ASN A 30 -12.18 -18.11 5.70
CA ASN A 30 -13.28 -17.67 6.54
C ASN A 30 -13.82 -16.34 6.00
N LYS A 31 -15.06 -16.36 5.50
CA LYS A 31 -15.70 -15.22 4.86
C LYS A 31 -15.91 -14.05 5.82
N ASP A 32 -16.31 -14.33 7.07
CA ASP A 32 -16.59 -13.29 8.07
C ASP A 32 -15.30 -12.60 8.52
N ASP A 33 -14.24 -13.39 8.76
CA ASP A 33 -12.92 -12.86 9.08
C ASP A 33 -12.35 -12.00 7.95
N SER A 34 -12.50 -12.49 6.72
CA SER A 34 -12.09 -11.79 5.50
C SER A 34 -12.83 -10.47 5.30
N LEU A 35 -14.16 -10.47 5.46
CA LEU A 35 -14.96 -9.26 5.37
C LEU A 35 -14.62 -8.26 6.48
N TYR A 36 -14.48 -8.74 7.72
CA TYR A 36 -14.08 -7.90 8.84
C TYR A 36 -12.69 -7.25 8.62
N ALA A 37 -11.72 -8.01 8.15
CA ALA A 37 -10.40 -7.49 7.82
C ALA A 37 -10.47 -6.47 6.66
N PHE A 38 -11.29 -6.74 5.65
CA PHE A 38 -11.50 -5.82 4.53
C PHE A 38 -12.10 -4.48 4.98
N HIS A 39 -13.07 -4.51 5.89
CA HIS A 39 -13.60 -3.32 6.55
C HIS A 39 -12.53 -2.52 7.28
N ARG A 40 -11.70 -3.20 8.08
CA ARG A 40 -10.61 -2.55 8.81
C ARG A 40 -9.59 -1.92 7.87
N ALA A 41 -9.23 -2.60 6.78
CA ALA A 41 -8.35 -2.05 5.76
C ALA A 41 -8.96 -0.82 5.08
N ALA A 42 -10.23 -0.88 4.68
CA ALA A 42 -10.91 0.26 4.07
C ALA A 42 -10.93 1.49 4.99
N LYS A 43 -11.10 1.26 6.31
CA LYS A 43 -11.05 2.30 7.34
C LYS A 43 -9.64 2.84 7.56
N TYR A 44 -8.65 1.97 7.76
CA TYR A 44 -7.24 2.35 7.97
C TYR A 44 -6.71 3.21 6.82
N TYR A 45 -6.98 2.78 5.59
CA TYR A 45 -6.60 3.48 4.37
C TYR A 45 -7.52 4.66 4.01
N LYS A 46 -8.57 4.93 4.81
CA LYS A 46 -9.54 6.02 4.61
C LYS A 46 -10.22 5.99 3.24
N VAL A 47 -10.48 4.80 2.70
CA VAL A 47 -11.11 4.59 1.39
C VAL A 47 -12.58 4.17 1.46
N THR A 48 -13.14 3.93 2.66
CA THR A 48 -14.56 3.55 2.86
C THR A 48 -15.55 4.48 2.16
N ARG A 49 -15.25 5.78 2.10
CA ARG A 49 -16.06 6.82 1.42
C ARG A 49 -16.23 6.63 -0.08
N ASN A 50 -15.44 5.77 -0.72
CA ASN A 50 -15.54 5.49 -2.15
C ASN A 50 -16.61 4.46 -2.48
N PHE A 51 -17.18 3.81 -1.48
CA PHE A 51 -18.14 2.74 -1.63
C PHE A 51 -19.43 3.19 -0.93
N PRO A 52 -20.47 3.67 -1.63
CA PRO A 52 -21.78 3.91 -1.02
C PRO A 52 -22.34 2.65 -0.35
N ILE A 53 -23.24 2.82 0.61
CA ILE A 53 -23.92 1.68 1.26
C ILE A 53 -24.87 1.05 0.23
N ASP A 54 -24.84 -0.27 0.15
CA ASP A 54 -25.74 -1.09 -0.65
C ASP A 54 -26.52 -1.94 0.35
N GLU A 55 -27.82 -1.67 0.51
CA GLU A 55 -28.66 -2.32 1.52
C GLU A 55 -28.96 -3.79 1.18
N ALA A 56 -28.67 -4.22 -0.05
CA ALA A 56 -28.87 -5.59 -0.49
C ALA A 56 -27.73 -6.53 -0.07
N GLU A 57 -26.61 -6.01 0.46
CA GLU A 57 -25.46 -6.80 0.87
C GLU A 57 -24.89 -6.37 2.23
N ALA A 58 -24.10 -7.26 2.85
CA ALA A 58 -23.24 -6.85 3.93
C ALA A 58 -22.30 -5.74 3.45
N ARG A 59 -22.12 -4.72 4.27
CA ARG A 59 -21.35 -3.52 3.92
C ARG A 59 -19.98 -3.90 3.33
N LEU A 60 -19.62 -3.36 2.17
CA LEU A 60 -18.36 -3.64 1.44
C LEU A 60 -18.19 -5.07 0.87
N GLN A 61 -19.18 -5.95 0.97
CA GLN A 61 -19.08 -7.32 0.43
C GLN A 61 -18.78 -7.32 -1.07
N GLY A 62 -19.52 -6.56 -1.87
CA GLY A 62 -19.32 -6.49 -3.31
C GLY A 62 -17.95 -5.93 -3.70
N ALA A 63 -17.39 -5.04 -2.89
CA ALA A 63 -16.05 -4.51 -3.12
C ALA A 63 -14.97 -5.56 -2.82
N LEU A 64 -15.14 -6.35 -1.75
CA LEU A 64 -14.29 -7.48 -1.43
C LEU A 64 -14.32 -8.54 -2.54
N ASP A 65 -15.51 -8.87 -3.05
CA ASP A 65 -15.68 -9.86 -4.11
C ASP A 65 -14.94 -9.44 -5.39
N LEU A 66 -15.02 -8.16 -5.77
CA LEU A 66 -14.26 -7.61 -6.90
C LEU A 66 -12.74 -7.71 -6.69
N VAL A 67 -12.25 -7.46 -5.48
CA VAL A 67 -10.82 -7.59 -5.14
C VAL A 67 -10.36 -9.06 -5.19
N LYS A 68 -11.21 -9.99 -4.73
CA LYS A 68 -10.92 -11.43 -4.74
C LYS A 68 -10.97 -12.03 -6.14
N LEU A 69 -11.90 -11.57 -7.00
CA LEU A 69 -12.10 -12.05 -8.37
C LEU A 69 -10.83 -11.95 -9.22
N GLY A 70 -9.98 -10.96 -8.97
CA GLY A 70 -8.67 -10.85 -9.61
C GLY A 70 -7.74 -12.00 -9.20
N SER A 71 -7.82 -13.13 -9.90
CA SER A 71 -6.88 -14.25 -9.74
C SER A 71 -5.63 -14.07 -10.62
N GLY A 72 -4.59 -14.85 -10.34
CA GLY A 72 -3.35 -14.88 -11.13
C GLY A 72 -2.19 -14.10 -10.55
N LYS A 73 -1.02 -14.31 -11.16
CA LYS A 73 0.24 -13.66 -10.81
C LYS A 73 0.22 -12.21 -11.28
N LEU A 74 0.51 -11.30 -10.37
CA LEU A 74 0.74 -9.90 -10.69
C LEU A 74 2.21 -9.71 -11.07
N THR A 75 2.48 -9.00 -12.16
CA THR A 75 3.82 -8.77 -12.70
C THR A 75 4.01 -7.30 -13.06
N GLU A 76 5.26 -6.89 -13.25
CA GLU A 76 5.61 -5.55 -13.73
C GLU A 76 4.87 -5.17 -15.01
N GLY A 77 4.67 -6.12 -15.93
CA GLY A 77 4.01 -5.89 -17.21
C GLY A 77 2.49 -5.75 -17.14
N ASN A 78 1.83 -6.22 -16.07
CA ASN A 78 0.36 -6.21 -15.97
C ASN A 78 -0.20 -5.40 -14.78
N VAL A 79 0.65 -4.91 -13.88
CA VAL A 79 0.20 -4.24 -12.64
C VAL A 79 -0.65 -3.00 -12.90
N CYS A 80 -0.26 -2.15 -13.86
CA CYS A 80 -1.00 -0.94 -14.19
C CYS A 80 -2.39 -1.27 -14.74
N GLU A 81 -2.47 -2.25 -15.64
CA GLU A 81 -3.73 -2.74 -16.18
C GLU A 81 -4.64 -3.26 -15.06
N ARG A 82 -4.11 -4.09 -14.16
CA ARG A 82 -4.88 -4.71 -13.07
C ARG A 82 -5.42 -3.70 -12.08
N VAL A 83 -4.64 -2.67 -11.74
CA VAL A 83 -5.12 -1.56 -10.90
C VAL A 83 -6.24 -0.80 -11.60
N ASN A 84 -6.07 -0.46 -12.88
CA ASN A 84 -7.07 0.25 -13.67
C ASN A 84 -8.35 -0.57 -13.85
N GLN A 85 -8.25 -1.87 -14.13
CA GLN A 85 -9.40 -2.78 -14.24
C GLN A 85 -10.21 -2.84 -12.95
N LEU A 86 -9.56 -2.98 -11.79
CA LEU A 86 -10.24 -2.97 -10.50
C LEU A 86 -10.87 -1.61 -10.20
N ALA A 87 -10.18 -0.51 -10.49
CA ALA A 87 -10.72 0.83 -10.31
C ALA A 87 -11.96 1.09 -11.20
N LEU A 88 -11.95 0.59 -12.44
CA LEU A 88 -13.09 0.62 -13.35
C LEU A 88 -14.24 -0.29 -12.87
N ALA A 89 -13.94 -1.44 -12.26
CA ALA A 89 -14.96 -2.28 -11.65
C ALA A 89 -15.63 -1.56 -10.46
N PHE A 90 -14.86 -0.88 -9.61
CA PHE A 90 -15.41 -0.02 -8.58
C PHE A 90 -16.24 1.13 -9.16
N LYS A 91 -15.80 1.76 -10.24
CA LYS A 91 -16.58 2.80 -10.93
C LYS A 91 -17.92 2.26 -11.44
N ARG A 92 -17.92 1.08 -12.05
CA ARG A 92 -19.14 0.44 -12.58
C ARG A 92 -20.14 0.11 -11.47
N ARG A 93 -19.67 -0.36 -10.32
CA ARG A 93 -20.54 -0.72 -9.20
C ARG A 93 -20.98 0.47 -8.35
N TYR A 94 -20.06 1.39 -8.06
CA TYR A 94 -20.23 2.42 -7.03
C TYR A 94 -20.21 3.86 -7.58
N GLY A 95 -20.12 4.02 -8.91
CA GLY A 95 -20.13 5.32 -9.59
C GLY A 95 -18.81 6.10 -9.53
N LYS A 96 -17.82 5.65 -8.75
CA LYS A 96 -16.56 6.39 -8.52
C LYS A 96 -15.33 5.62 -8.99
N ASN A 97 -14.48 6.26 -9.80
CA ASN A 97 -13.18 5.71 -10.16
C ASN A 97 -12.22 5.77 -8.96
N ALA A 98 -12.08 4.66 -8.25
CA ALA A 98 -11.36 4.60 -6.98
C ALA A 98 -9.95 4.01 -7.12
N ILE A 99 -9.11 4.57 -8.02
CA ILE A 99 -7.72 4.11 -8.28
C ILE A 99 -6.93 3.95 -6.98
N SER A 100 -7.00 4.95 -6.09
CA SER A 100 -6.32 4.89 -4.79
C SER A 100 -6.75 3.68 -3.95
N ALA A 101 -8.04 3.35 -3.94
CA ALA A 101 -8.53 2.18 -3.21
C ALA A 101 -8.09 0.88 -3.91
N ALA A 102 -8.17 0.82 -5.23
CA ALA A 102 -7.73 -0.32 -6.03
C ALA A 102 -6.25 -0.65 -5.79
N SER A 103 -5.35 0.34 -5.86
CA SER A 103 -3.93 0.13 -5.59
C SER A 103 -3.66 -0.32 -4.15
N LYS A 104 -4.40 0.21 -3.16
CA LYS A 104 -4.20 -0.15 -1.75
C LYS A 104 -4.64 -1.59 -1.46
N PHE A 105 -5.80 -2.02 -1.98
CA PHE A 105 -6.27 -3.39 -1.81
C PHE A 105 -5.43 -4.40 -2.60
N LEU A 106 -4.95 -4.06 -3.80
CA LEU A 106 -4.04 -4.91 -4.55
C LEU A 106 -2.67 -5.01 -3.87
N TRP A 107 -2.16 -3.92 -3.28
CA TRP A 107 -0.94 -3.97 -2.49
C TRP A 107 -1.09 -4.87 -1.26
N LEU A 108 -2.22 -4.83 -0.54
CA LEU A 108 -2.46 -5.76 0.57
C LEU A 108 -2.43 -7.24 0.15
N ARG A 109 -2.75 -7.54 -1.12
CA ARG A 109 -2.71 -8.91 -1.67
C ARG A 109 -1.32 -9.32 -2.16
N TYR A 110 -0.72 -8.48 -2.98
CA TYR A 110 0.46 -8.82 -3.78
C TYR A 110 1.72 -8.13 -3.30
N LYS A 111 1.58 -7.03 -2.54
CA LYS A 111 2.64 -6.12 -2.14
C LYS A 111 3.29 -5.52 -3.39
N SER A 112 4.48 -5.99 -3.76
CA SER A 112 5.15 -5.61 -5.00
C SER A 112 4.62 -6.46 -6.17
N PRO A 113 4.39 -5.90 -7.37
CA PRO A 113 4.88 -4.62 -7.88
C PRO A 113 3.90 -3.43 -7.78
N VAL A 114 2.92 -3.49 -6.86
CA VAL A 114 1.89 -2.45 -6.73
C VAL A 114 2.46 -1.24 -6.00
N VAL A 115 2.47 -0.09 -6.67
CA VAL A 115 2.69 1.20 -6.00
C VAL A 115 1.35 1.73 -5.51
N ILE A 116 1.26 2.18 -4.26
CA ILE A 116 0.03 2.77 -3.74
C ILE A 116 -0.16 4.16 -4.35
N PHE A 117 -1.29 4.37 -5.03
CA PHE A 117 -1.69 5.69 -5.51
C PHE A 117 -2.24 6.53 -4.35
N ASP A 118 -1.51 7.58 -3.99
CA ASP A 118 -1.86 8.46 -2.89
C ASP A 118 -1.72 9.94 -3.28
N SER A 119 -2.70 10.75 -2.90
CA SER A 119 -2.70 12.17 -3.28
C SER A 119 -1.58 12.96 -2.61
N ARG A 120 -1.15 12.57 -1.40
CA ARG A 120 -0.01 13.22 -0.74
C ARG A 120 1.31 12.85 -1.42
N ALA A 121 1.49 11.56 -1.72
CA ALA A 121 2.65 11.12 -2.48
C ALA A 121 2.73 11.79 -3.86
N LYS A 122 1.61 11.88 -4.58
CA LYS A 122 1.52 12.64 -5.84
C LYS A 122 1.94 14.10 -5.66
N LYS A 123 1.43 14.77 -4.64
CA LYS A 123 1.73 16.18 -4.35
C LYS A 123 3.23 16.38 -4.08
N TRP A 124 3.85 15.50 -3.29
CA TRP A 124 5.29 15.56 -3.06
C TRP A 124 6.08 15.36 -4.36
N LEU A 125 5.70 14.39 -5.19
CA LEU A 125 6.34 14.13 -6.47
C LEU A 125 6.30 15.37 -7.38
N ASP A 126 5.12 15.98 -7.54
CA ASP A 126 4.95 17.18 -8.35
C ASP A 126 5.82 18.35 -7.85
N TRP A 127 5.91 18.54 -6.53
CA TRP A 127 6.74 19.59 -5.92
C TRP A 127 8.24 19.37 -6.05
N ASN A 128 8.68 18.12 -6.20
CA ASN A 128 10.09 17.74 -6.32
C ASN A 128 10.49 17.49 -7.78
N GLY A 129 9.73 18.02 -8.75
CA GLY A 129 10.09 18.01 -10.17
C GLY A 129 9.67 16.76 -10.94
N TYR A 130 9.04 15.78 -10.29
CA TYR A 130 8.50 14.61 -10.95
C TYR A 130 7.11 14.94 -11.52
N LYS A 131 7.01 15.06 -12.84
CA LYS A 131 5.77 15.51 -13.50
C LYS A 131 4.74 14.38 -13.51
N VAL A 132 3.80 14.38 -12.57
CA VAL A 132 2.77 13.34 -12.50
C VAL A 132 1.53 13.73 -13.32
N PRO A 133 1.18 12.95 -14.36
CA PRO A 133 -0.04 13.22 -15.13
C PRO A 133 -1.30 13.10 -14.26
N ALA A 134 -2.34 13.87 -14.62
CA ALA A 134 -3.61 13.84 -13.90
C ALA A 134 -4.34 12.50 -14.12
N ASN A 135 -4.83 11.88 -13.04
CA ASN A 135 -5.67 10.67 -13.06
C ASN A 135 -5.08 9.46 -13.82
N ASP A 136 -3.76 9.38 -13.92
CA ASP A 136 -3.06 8.29 -14.61
C ASP A 136 -2.24 7.48 -13.61
N TYR A 137 -2.64 6.23 -13.38
CA TYR A 137 -1.90 5.33 -12.49
C TYR A 137 -0.53 4.95 -13.06
N GLU A 138 -0.42 4.77 -14.38
CA GLU A 138 0.84 4.35 -15.00
C GLU A 138 1.86 5.48 -14.96
N GLY A 139 1.45 6.69 -15.35
CA GLY A 139 2.26 7.89 -15.24
C GLY A 139 2.70 8.16 -13.80
N TYR A 140 1.79 8.04 -12.83
CA TYR A 140 2.13 8.13 -11.40
C TYR A 140 3.16 7.07 -10.99
N ARG A 141 2.92 5.79 -11.32
CA ARG A 141 3.83 4.69 -10.97
C ARG A 141 5.23 4.93 -11.53
N ARG A 142 5.32 5.39 -12.78
CA ARG A 142 6.60 5.69 -13.44
C ARG A 142 7.38 6.78 -12.70
N GLN A 143 6.71 7.88 -12.35
CA GLN A 143 7.35 8.98 -11.60
C GLN A 143 7.73 8.55 -10.19
N TRP A 144 6.87 7.78 -9.52
CA TRP A 144 7.15 7.24 -8.20
C TRP A 144 8.38 6.31 -8.23
N LEU A 145 8.49 5.42 -9.23
CA LEU A 145 9.63 4.50 -9.36
C LEU A 145 10.93 5.24 -9.65
N ALA A 146 10.89 6.30 -10.46
CA ALA A 146 12.05 7.18 -10.67
C ALA A 146 12.49 7.80 -9.34
N ALA A 147 11.56 8.39 -8.59
CA ALA A 147 11.87 8.99 -7.31
C ALA A 147 12.38 7.98 -6.27
N PHE A 148 11.80 6.78 -6.25
CA PHE A 148 12.25 5.70 -5.38
C PHE A 148 13.69 5.27 -5.70
N SER A 149 14.04 5.20 -6.99
CA SER A 149 15.40 4.91 -7.45
C SER A 149 16.40 5.93 -6.91
N ASP A 150 16.05 7.22 -6.96
CA ASP A 150 16.93 8.31 -6.49
C ASP A 150 17.19 8.28 -4.98
N HIS A 151 16.29 7.66 -4.20
CA HIS A 151 16.40 7.55 -2.74
C HIS A 151 16.81 6.14 -2.26
N ARG A 152 17.13 5.25 -3.20
CA ARG A 152 17.24 3.82 -2.92
C ARG A 152 18.33 3.49 -1.90
N LEU A 153 19.49 4.13 -2.02
CA LEU A 153 20.63 3.89 -1.14
C LEU A 153 20.30 4.24 0.32
N GLN A 154 19.71 5.42 0.55
CA GLN A 154 19.33 5.88 1.89
C GLN A 154 18.26 4.97 2.53
N ILE A 155 17.32 4.47 1.71
CA ILE A 155 16.29 3.53 2.15
C ILE A 155 16.90 2.18 2.52
N ASP A 156 17.80 1.66 1.69
CA ASP A 156 18.49 0.38 1.94
C ASP A 156 19.29 0.44 3.25
N GLU A 157 20.07 1.50 3.46
CA GLU A 157 20.83 1.72 4.71
C GLU A 157 19.92 1.82 5.93
N ALA A 158 18.80 2.56 5.82
CA ALA A 158 17.85 2.71 6.90
C ALA A 158 17.20 1.36 7.27
N CYS A 159 16.77 0.58 6.28
CA CYS A 159 16.14 -0.73 6.49
C CYS A 159 17.10 -1.75 7.12
N LEU A 160 18.38 -1.77 6.70
CA LEU A 160 19.40 -2.62 7.29
C LEU A 160 19.64 -2.31 8.77
N SER A 161 19.51 -1.04 9.17
CA SER A 161 19.73 -0.62 10.55
C SER A 161 18.61 -1.05 11.52
N LEU A 162 17.43 -1.44 11.02
CA LEU A 162 16.27 -1.79 11.86
C LEU A 162 16.49 -3.00 12.76
N VAL A 163 17.30 -3.98 12.31
CA VAL A 163 17.62 -5.17 13.11
C VAL A 163 18.20 -4.79 14.48
N LYS A 164 18.96 -3.68 14.54
CA LYS A 164 19.61 -3.21 15.76
C LYS A 164 18.67 -2.52 16.76
N VAL A 165 17.46 -2.16 16.34
CA VAL A 165 16.54 -1.32 17.13
C VAL A 165 15.12 -1.90 17.22
N HIS A 166 14.88 -3.07 16.64
CA HIS A 166 13.54 -3.68 16.59
C HIS A 166 12.97 -4.02 17.99
N GLU A 167 13.83 -4.24 18.98
CA GLU A 167 13.43 -4.48 20.39
C GLU A 167 12.65 -3.30 20.99
N PHE A 168 12.79 -2.09 20.42
CA PHE A 168 12.06 -0.88 20.82
C PHE A 168 10.86 -0.57 19.92
N SER A 169 10.40 -1.56 19.13
CA SER A 169 9.35 -1.39 18.11
C SER A 169 8.16 -2.32 18.38
N MET A 170 7.11 -2.23 17.57
CA MET A 170 5.98 -3.18 17.59
C MET A 170 6.37 -4.58 17.12
N ALA A 171 7.61 -4.77 16.66
CA ALA A 171 8.18 -6.03 16.23
C ALA A 171 9.14 -6.63 17.27
N PHE A 172 9.08 -6.21 18.55
CA PHE A 172 10.00 -6.63 19.60
C PHE A 172 10.00 -8.15 19.88
N GLU A 173 8.93 -8.86 19.54
CA GLU A 173 8.83 -10.31 19.68
C GLU A 173 9.46 -11.08 18.51
N ASN A 174 9.77 -10.40 17.40
CA ASN A 174 10.34 -11.03 16.22
C ASN A 174 11.84 -11.23 16.35
N SER A 175 12.37 -12.30 15.75
CA SER A 175 13.81 -12.54 15.76
C SER A 175 14.55 -11.56 14.84
N ALA A 176 15.85 -11.39 15.09
CA ALA A 176 16.71 -10.56 14.24
C ALA A 176 16.68 -11.01 12.77
N GLU A 177 16.61 -12.32 12.52
CA GLU A 177 16.51 -12.94 11.20
C GLU A 177 15.16 -12.64 10.53
N GLU A 178 14.06 -12.68 11.28
CA GLU A 178 12.74 -12.33 10.76
C GLU A 178 12.68 -10.86 10.34
N ILE A 179 13.21 -9.96 11.18
CA ILE A 179 13.30 -8.54 10.87
C ILE A 179 14.16 -8.32 9.63
N ALA A 180 15.36 -8.90 9.59
CA ALA A 180 16.26 -8.76 8.45
C ALA A 180 15.61 -9.26 7.14
N SER A 181 14.89 -10.39 7.19
CA SER A 181 14.17 -10.93 6.04
C SER A 181 13.09 -9.98 5.54
N VAL A 182 12.26 -9.45 6.44
CA VAL A 182 11.18 -8.52 6.09
C VAL A 182 11.73 -7.19 5.56
N THR A 183 12.71 -6.60 6.24
CA THR A 183 13.23 -5.26 5.87
C THR A 183 14.15 -5.29 4.65
N ALA A 184 14.73 -6.46 4.32
CA ALA A 184 15.44 -6.66 3.07
C ALA A 184 14.52 -6.71 1.85
N SER A 185 13.23 -7.05 2.05
CA SER A 185 12.28 -7.21 0.95
C SER A 185 12.04 -5.91 0.18
N HIS A 186 11.82 -6.04 -1.13
CA HIS A 186 11.60 -4.88 -2.00
C HIS A 186 10.35 -4.09 -1.59
N TRP A 187 9.24 -4.80 -1.30
CA TRP A 187 7.98 -4.17 -0.92
C TRP A 187 8.06 -3.40 0.38
N PHE A 188 8.89 -3.82 1.34
CA PHE A 188 9.03 -3.10 2.60
C PHE A 188 9.69 -1.74 2.34
N LYS A 189 10.75 -1.73 1.54
CA LYS A 189 11.49 -0.53 1.13
C LYS A 189 10.60 0.44 0.34
N GLU A 190 9.78 -0.07 -0.56
CA GLU A 190 8.77 0.74 -1.27
C GLU A 190 7.86 1.47 -0.28
N ARG A 191 7.44 0.80 0.80
CA ARG A 191 6.54 1.39 1.79
C ARG A 191 7.22 2.35 2.76
N VAL A 192 8.50 2.15 3.06
CA VAL A 192 9.32 3.18 3.73
C VAL A 192 9.34 4.46 2.90
N PHE A 193 9.49 4.34 1.58
CA PHE A 193 9.44 5.50 0.69
C PHE A 193 8.04 6.14 0.66
N ASP A 194 6.97 5.36 0.59
CA ASP A 194 5.60 5.90 0.68
C ASP A 194 5.38 6.71 1.97
N LYS A 195 5.95 6.28 3.10
CA LYS A 195 5.90 7.03 4.37
C LYS A 195 6.66 8.35 4.28
N TYR A 196 7.85 8.33 3.70
CA TYR A 196 8.65 9.52 3.44
C TYR A 196 7.87 10.54 2.59
N LEU A 197 7.30 10.09 1.46
CA LEU A 197 6.49 10.93 0.57
C LEU A 197 5.28 11.52 1.29
N TRP A 198 4.53 10.68 2.01
CA TRP A 198 3.30 11.08 2.68
C TRP A 198 3.54 12.13 3.76
N PHE A 199 4.62 11.99 4.54
CA PHE A 199 4.97 12.90 5.61
C PHE A 199 5.48 14.25 5.07
N ASN A 200 6.29 14.21 4.01
CA ASN A 200 6.89 15.42 3.45
C ASN A 200 5.97 16.18 2.48
N ALA A 201 4.76 15.70 2.19
CA ALA A 201 3.80 16.38 1.32
C ALA A 201 3.01 17.52 2.02
N GLU A 202 3.05 17.58 3.35
CA GLU A 202 2.34 18.59 4.16
C GLU A 202 3.25 19.59 4.87
N ASN A 203 4.57 19.35 4.85
CA ASN A 203 5.58 20.32 5.26
C ASN A 203 6.03 21.14 4.06
#